data_AF-A0A1Q3S9B5-F1
#
_entry.id   AF-A0A1Q3S9B5-F1
#
_cell.length_a   1.000
_cell.length_b   1.000
_cell.length_c   1.000
_cell.angle_alpha   90.00
_cell.angle_beta   90.00
_cell.angle_gamma   90.00
#
_symmetry.space_group_name_H-M   'P 1'
#
loop_
_entity.id
_entity.type
_entity.pdbx_description
1 polymer ?
#
loop_
_entity_poly.entity_id
_entity_poly.type
_entity_poly.pdbx_seq_one_letter_code
_entity_poly.pdbx_strand_id
1 'polypeptide(L)'
;MFVFLGIISCKQRDKAKSVCVKKISYDAKELTLSPSLLKIIIIDSNNEVIKKIDSGLLKDIILYSIKKEDWVYFRKIDYHEINDNEITIGLETNYYNFDENNRWSSEKVERSLEKNIGLVIGKDTLKITQCQ
;
A
#
# COMPACT_ATOMS: atom_id res chain seq x y z
N MET A 1 16.64 22.47 -52.91
CA MET A 1 16.82 22.69 -51.46
C MET A 1 15.66 22.01 -50.74
N PHE A 2 15.87 20.78 -50.26
CA PHE A 2 14.84 20.01 -49.53
C PHE A 2 15.23 19.98 -48.06
N VAL A 3 14.46 20.68 -47.22
CA VAL A 3 14.59 20.65 -45.77
C VAL A 3 13.56 19.64 -45.25
N PHE A 4 14.00 18.40 -45.03
CA PHE A 4 13.23 17.39 -44.30
C PHE A 4 13.39 17.67 -42.80
N LEU A 5 12.40 18.33 -42.21
CA LEU A 5 12.22 18.44 -40.76
C LEU A 5 11.66 17.11 -40.24
N GLY A 6 12.55 16.18 -39.89
CA GLY A 6 12.21 14.99 -39.14
C GLY A 6 11.84 15.37 -37.71
N ILE A 7 10.55 15.53 -37.44
CA ILE A 7 10.05 15.72 -36.07
C ILE A 7 10.10 14.34 -35.41
N ILE A 8 11.08 14.20 -34.51
CA ILE A 8 11.35 13.01 -33.72
C ILE A 8 10.11 12.71 -32.88
N SER A 9 9.37 11.66 -33.25
CA SER A 9 8.29 11.11 -32.45
C SER A 9 8.89 10.50 -31.19
N CYS A 10 8.88 11.25 -30.08
CA CYS A 10 9.10 10.69 -28.76
C CYS A 10 7.92 9.78 -28.41
N LYS A 11 8.03 8.49 -28.74
CA LYS A 11 7.26 7.45 -28.05
C LYS A 11 7.75 7.41 -26.61
N GLN A 12 7.09 8.15 -25.72
CA GLN A 12 7.13 7.88 -24.29
C GLN A 12 6.63 6.43 -24.11
N ARG A 13 7.57 5.48 -24.03
CA ARG A 13 7.26 4.14 -23.52
C ARG A 13 6.78 4.37 -22.09
N ASP A 14 5.52 4.01 -21.82
CA ASP A 14 5.02 3.89 -20.46
C ASP A 14 6.01 3.04 -19.67
N LYS A 15 6.77 3.68 -18.77
CA LYS A 15 7.59 2.95 -17.82
C LYS A 15 6.61 2.14 -16.98
N ALA A 16 6.67 0.83 -17.05
CA ALA A 16 5.97 -0.04 -16.11
C ALA A 16 6.20 0.51 -14.70
N LYS A 17 5.14 0.64 -13.90
CA LYS A 17 5.25 1.20 -12.54
C LYS A 17 6.26 0.35 -11.77
N SER A 18 7.37 0.95 -11.37
CA SER A 18 8.41 0.27 -10.60
C SER A 18 7.95 -0.11 -9.19
N VAL A 19 6.84 0.48 -8.72
CA VAL A 19 6.25 0.21 -7.41
C VAL A 19 4.73 0.02 -7.54
N CYS A 20 4.19 -1.06 -6.99
CA CYS A 20 2.75 -1.33 -6.99
C CYS A 20 2.31 -2.20 -5.80
N VAL A 21 1.04 -2.10 -5.40
CA VAL A 21 0.44 -2.97 -4.36
C VAL A 21 0.10 -4.31 -5.00
N LYS A 22 0.73 -5.38 -4.55
CA LYS A 22 0.44 -6.75 -4.98
C LYS A 22 -0.86 -7.25 -4.37
N LYS A 23 -0.98 -7.13 -3.05
CA LYS A 23 -2.11 -7.64 -2.25
C LYS A 23 -2.17 -6.91 -0.91
N ILE A 24 -3.38 -6.78 -0.36
CA ILE A 24 -3.59 -6.52 1.06
C ILE A 24 -4.24 -7.76 1.66
N SER A 25 -3.65 -8.33 2.72
CA SER A 25 -4.20 -9.48 3.44
C SER A 25 -4.69 -9.06 4.82
N TYR A 26 -5.78 -9.63 5.29
CA TYR A 26 -6.37 -9.32 6.59
C TYR A 26 -6.38 -10.53 7.52
N ASP A 27 -5.53 -10.47 8.55
CA ASP A 27 -5.45 -11.46 9.62
C ASP A 27 -6.39 -11.02 10.76
N ALA A 28 -7.62 -11.53 10.73
CA ALA A 28 -8.60 -11.31 11.78
C ALA A 28 -8.10 -11.93 13.10
N LYS A 29 -8.08 -11.15 14.18
CA LYS A 29 -7.92 -11.71 15.52
C LYS A 29 -9.29 -12.11 16.06
N GLU A 30 -9.65 -13.37 15.87
CA GLU A 30 -10.91 -13.89 16.40
C GLU A 30 -10.91 -13.87 17.95
N LEU A 31 -12.08 -13.54 18.52
CA LEU A 31 -12.40 -13.74 19.95
C LEU A 31 -11.49 -12.98 20.95
N THR A 32 -10.76 -11.95 20.52
CA THR A 32 -9.93 -11.11 21.41
C THR A 32 -10.18 -9.62 21.17
N LEU A 33 -9.91 -8.78 22.17
CA LEU A 33 -9.89 -7.32 22.04
C LEU A 33 -8.63 -6.80 21.32
N SER A 34 -7.79 -7.70 20.81
CA SER A 34 -6.56 -7.35 20.11
C SER A 34 -6.88 -6.81 18.71
N PRO A 35 -6.13 -5.81 18.23
CA PRO A 35 -6.29 -5.33 16.87
C PRO A 35 -5.99 -6.41 15.84
N SER A 36 -6.78 -6.44 14.77
CA SER A 36 -6.48 -7.23 13.59
C SER A 36 -5.28 -6.66 12.84
N LEU A 37 -4.62 -7.49 12.05
CA LEU A 37 -3.46 -7.11 11.27
C LEU A 37 -3.80 -7.06 9.78
N LEU A 38 -3.51 -5.93 9.15
CA LEU A 38 -3.42 -5.79 7.71
C LEU A 38 -1.97 -5.93 7.28
N LYS A 39 -1.71 -6.85 6.35
CA LYS A 39 -0.42 -7.03 5.68
C LYS A 39 -0.53 -6.46 4.27
N ILE A 40 0.16 -5.36 4.02
CA ILE A 40 0.18 -4.71 2.71
C ILE A 40 1.45 -5.16 2.00
N ILE A 41 1.29 -5.89 0.90
CA ILE A 41 2.39 -6.46 0.11
C ILE A 41 2.59 -5.58 -1.12
N ILE A 42 3.79 -5.05 -1.27
CA ILE A 42 4.17 -4.11 -2.33
C ILE A 42 5.30 -4.71 -3.13
N ILE A 43 5.20 -4.67 -4.46
CA ILE A 43 6.33 -4.90 -5.36
C ILE A 43 7.07 -3.58 -5.53
N ASP A 44 8.39 -3.58 -5.37
CA ASP A 44 9.30 -2.47 -5.60
C ASP A 44 10.51 -2.94 -6.42
N SER A 45 10.36 -2.99 -7.74
CA SER A 45 11.36 -3.52 -8.67
C SER A 45 12.69 -2.75 -8.67
N ASN A 46 12.73 -1.53 -8.13
CA ASN A 46 13.93 -0.70 -8.07
C ASN A 46 14.51 -0.57 -6.65
N ASN A 47 13.89 -1.21 -5.65
CA ASN A 47 14.25 -1.14 -4.23
C ASN A 47 14.31 0.30 -3.67
N GLU A 48 13.59 1.26 -4.25
CA GLU A 48 13.61 2.66 -3.80
C GLU A 48 12.78 2.87 -2.54
N VAL A 49 11.64 2.20 -2.45
CA VAL A 49 10.72 2.23 -1.31
C VAL A 49 11.26 1.36 -0.19
N ILE A 50 11.79 0.18 -0.53
CA ILE A 50 12.44 -0.74 0.42
C ILE A 50 13.53 -0.01 1.23
N LYS A 51 14.49 0.63 0.55
CA LYS A 51 15.59 1.37 1.22
C LYS A 51 15.08 2.46 2.17
N LYS A 52 13.99 3.14 1.81
CA LYS A 52 13.39 4.19 2.64
C LYS A 52 12.69 3.61 3.86
N ILE A 53 12.05 2.45 3.73
CA ILE A 53 11.42 1.73 4.85
C ILE A 53 12.50 1.20 5.81
N ASP A 54 13.55 0.55 5.31
CA ASP A 54 14.68 0.07 6.10
C ASP A 54 15.37 1.19 6.89
N SER A 55 15.42 2.39 6.31
CA SER A 55 15.98 3.58 6.96
C SER A 55 15.03 4.23 7.98
N GLY A 56 13.88 3.63 8.29
CA GLY A 56 12.91 4.16 9.24
C GLY A 56 12.17 5.42 8.77
N LEU A 57 12.16 5.69 7.46
CA LEU A 57 11.54 6.89 6.90
C LEU A 57 10.03 6.74 6.69
N LEU A 58 9.50 5.50 6.67
CA LEU A 58 8.06 5.26 6.61
C LEU A 58 7.39 5.68 7.92
N LYS A 59 6.65 6.78 7.87
CA LYS A 59 5.95 7.37 9.01
C LYS A 59 4.53 6.84 9.15
N ASP A 60 3.83 6.68 8.04
CA ASP A 60 2.43 6.26 8.06
C ASP A 60 1.99 5.62 6.74
N ILE A 61 0.82 4.98 6.76
CA ILE A 61 0.20 4.34 5.60
C ILE A 61 -1.25 4.85 5.47
N ILE A 62 -1.57 5.43 4.32
CA ILE A 62 -2.89 5.94 4.00
C ILE A 62 -3.65 4.90 3.17
N LEU A 63 -4.80 4.47 3.68
CA LEU A 63 -5.75 3.63 2.94
C LEU A 63 -6.80 4.54 2.29
N TYR A 64 -6.66 4.86 1.00
CA TYR A 64 -7.61 5.75 0.30
C TYR A 64 -9.01 5.13 0.11
N SER A 65 -9.16 3.83 0.36
CA SER A 65 -10.46 3.14 0.45
C SER A 65 -11.25 3.51 1.70
N ILE A 66 -10.59 4.05 2.74
CA ILE A 66 -11.15 4.40 4.03
C ILE A 66 -11.34 5.91 4.10
N LYS A 67 -12.48 6.35 4.64
CA LYS A 67 -12.75 7.77 4.86
C LYS A 67 -11.76 8.34 5.88
N LYS A 68 -11.42 9.61 5.72
CA LYS A 68 -10.41 10.25 6.56
C LYS A 68 -10.78 10.24 8.04
N GLU A 69 -12.07 10.41 8.37
CA GLU A 69 -12.55 10.33 9.76
C GLU A 69 -12.27 8.97 10.44
N ASP A 70 -12.19 7.90 9.65
CA ASP A 70 -12.01 6.53 10.14
C ASP A 70 -10.53 6.11 10.20
N TRP A 71 -9.59 6.95 9.74
CA TRP A 71 -8.15 6.64 9.80
C TRP A 71 -7.63 6.46 11.23
N VAL A 72 -8.32 7.04 12.23
CA VAL A 72 -7.98 6.88 13.65
C VAL A 72 -8.02 5.42 14.12
N TYR A 73 -8.75 4.55 13.42
CA TYR A 73 -8.83 3.12 13.73
C TYR A 73 -7.68 2.30 13.16
N PHE A 74 -6.72 2.93 12.47
CA PHE A 74 -5.60 2.28 11.83
C PHE A 74 -4.29 2.81 12.40
N ARG A 75 -3.35 1.91 12.67
CA ARG A 75 -2.04 2.26 13.25
C ARG A 75 -0.93 1.52 12.54
N LYS A 76 0.03 2.26 11.97
CA LYS A 76 1.27 1.64 11.44
C LYS A 76 1.98 0.94 12.59
N ILE A 77 2.34 -0.33 12.40
CA ILE A 77 3.25 -1.03 13.30
C ILE A 77 4.65 -1.05 12.71
N ASP A 78 5.66 -1.12 13.58
CA ASP A 78 7.04 -1.23 13.14
C ASP A 78 7.36 -2.69 12.79
N TYR A 79 6.70 -3.16 11.73
CA TYR A 79 6.86 -4.49 11.17
C TYR A 79 6.96 -4.34 9.66
N HIS A 80 8.06 -4.87 9.12
CA HIS A 80 8.22 -5.09 7.70
C HIS A 80 9.02 -6.36 7.44
N GLU A 81 8.69 -7.05 6.37
CA GLU A 81 9.44 -8.19 5.85
C GLU A 81 9.80 -7.91 4.40
N ILE A 82 11.06 -8.16 4.03
CA ILE A 82 11.55 -7.95 2.67
C ILE A 82 11.94 -9.30 2.10
N ASN A 83 11.43 -9.60 0.90
CA ASN A 83 11.78 -10.78 0.13
C ASN A 83 11.99 -10.38 -1.33
N ASP A 84 13.25 -10.35 -1.77
CA ASP A 84 13.66 -9.83 -3.08
C ASP A 84 13.15 -8.41 -3.35
N ASN A 85 12.18 -8.27 -4.27
CA ASN A 85 11.54 -7.02 -4.64
C ASN A 85 10.16 -6.84 -3.98
N GLU A 86 9.79 -7.72 -3.04
CA GLU A 86 8.54 -7.62 -2.29
C GLU A 86 8.80 -7.10 -0.89
N ILE A 87 7.97 -6.16 -0.45
CA ILE A 87 7.93 -5.72 0.93
C ILE A 87 6.53 -5.87 1.50
N THR A 88 6.46 -6.53 2.65
CA THR A 88 5.26 -6.61 3.47
C THR A 88 5.38 -5.57 4.56
N ILE A 89 4.38 -4.69 4.70
CA ILE A 89 4.29 -3.73 5.81
C ILE A 89 3.03 -3.99 6.63
N GLY A 90 3.15 -3.84 7.95
CA GLY A 90 2.07 -4.09 8.90
C GLY A 90 1.27 -2.85 9.27
N LEU A 91 -0.05 -3.01 9.34
CA LEU A 91 -0.98 -2.01 9.83
C LEU A 91 -2.00 -2.68 10.76
N GLU A 92 -2.09 -2.23 12.01
CA GLU A 92 -3.10 -2.70 12.94
C GLU A 92 -4.42 -1.96 12.76
N THR A 93 -5.54 -2.65 12.97
CA THR A 93 -6.86 -2.02 12.93
C THR A 93 -7.90 -2.71 13.82
N ASN A 94 -8.77 -1.88 14.41
CA ASN A 94 -10.00 -2.31 15.08
C ASN A 94 -11.26 -2.00 14.25
N TYR A 95 -11.11 -1.34 13.11
CA TYR A 95 -12.22 -0.81 12.31
C TYR A 95 -13.24 -1.90 11.91
N TYR A 96 -12.74 -3.07 11.54
CA TYR A 96 -13.58 -4.18 11.05
C TYR A 96 -14.06 -5.12 12.17
N ASN A 97 -13.59 -4.90 13.40
CA ASN A 97 -13.91 -5.72 14.57
C ASN A 97 -14.83 -5.01 15.58
N PHE A 98 -15.28 -3.79 15.27
CA PHE A 98 -15.97 -2.92 16.24
C PHE A 98 -17.37 -3.42 16.64
N ASP A 99 -18.05 -4.19 15.79
CA ASP A 99 -19.39 -4.75 16.07
C ASP A 99 -19.35 -6.28 15.95
N GLU A 100 -19.53 -6.97 17.08
CA GLU A 100 -19.56 -8.44 17.15
C GLU A 100 -20.68 -9.05 16.29
N ASN A 101 -21.77 -8.31 16.05
CA ASN A 101 -22.90 -8.78 15.24
C ASN A 101 -22.69 -8.56 13.74
N ASN A 102 -21.71 -7.74 13.35
CA ASN A 102 -21.45 -7.36 11.96
C ASN A 102 -19.96 -7.43 11.60
N ARG A 103 -19.23 -8.42 12.15
CA ARG A 103 -17.83 -8.65 11.77
C ARG A 103 -17.71 -8.92 10.27
N TRP A 104 -16.79 -8.22 9.63
CA TRP A 104 -16.49 -8.44 8.23
C TRP A 104 -15.60 -9.68 8.08
N SER A 105 -15.92 -10.56 7.15
CA SER A 105 -15.00 -11.65 6.78
C SER A 105 -13.71 -11.08 6.20
N SER A 106 -12.59 -11.80 6.35
CA SER A 106 -11.31 -11.36 5.77
C SER A 106 -11.41 -11.07 4.29
N GLU A 107 -12.09 -11.92 3.53
CA GLU A 107 -12.30 -11.71 2.10
C GLU A 107 -13.05 -10.39 1.80
N LYS A 108 -14.07 -10.05 2.61
CA LYS A 108 -14.81 -8.80 2.44
C LYS A 108 -13.94 -7.59 2.75
N VAL A 109 -13.09 -7.69 3.78
CA VAL A 109 -12.11 -6.64 4.13
C VAL A 109 -11.10 -6.46 3.00
N GLU A 110 -10.45 -7.54 2.57
CA GLU A 110 -9.43 -7.53 1.51
C GLU A 110 -9.97 -6.87 0.23
N ARG A 111 -11.13 -7.32 -0.26
CA ARG A 111 -11.79 -6.73 -1.44
C ARG A 111 -12.16 -5.25 -1.27
N SER A 112 -12.50 -4.82 -0.06
CA SER A 112 -12.80 -3.40 0.20
C SER A 112 -11.56 -2.50 0.17
N LEU A 113 -10.39 -3.10 0.42
CA LEU A 113 -9.11 -2.44 0.54
C LEU A 113 -8.26 -2.48 -0.73
N GLU A 114 -8.61 -3.32 -1.73
CA GLU A 114 -8.00 -3.41 -3.07
C GLU A 114 -8.13 -2.11 -3.87
N LYS A 115 -7.49 -1.05 -3.38
CA LYS A 115 -7.41 0.28 -3.97
C LYS A 115 -5.99 0.82 -3.79
N ASN A 116 -5.78 2.04 -4.30
CA ASN A 116 -4.55 2.77 -4.10
C ASN A 116 -4.28 3.00 -2.61
N ILE A 117 -3.02 3.00 -2.23
CA ILE A 117 -2.54 3.38 -0.90
C ILE A 117 -1.59 4.58 -1.02
N GLY A 118 -1.35 5.27 0.08
CA GLY A 118 -0.29 6.27 0.22
C GLY A 118 0.74 5.80 1.23
N LEU A 119 2.03 5.83 0.90
CA LEU A 119 3.11 5.67 1.87
C LEU A 119 3.63 7.06 2.24
N VAL A 120 3.52 7.42 3.52
CA VAL A 120 4.08 8.69 4.03
C VAL A 120 5.54 8.44 4.38
N ILE A 121 6.44 8.94 3.55
CA ILE A 121 7.88 8.75 3.66
C ILE A 121 8.56 10.10 3.89
N GLY A 122 9.08 10.31 5.10
CA GLY A 122 9.63 11.61 5.50
C GLY A 122 8.55 12.70 5.47
N LYS A 123 8.64 13.63 4.52
CA LYS A 123 7.66 14.72 4.31
C LYS A 123 6.75 14.50 3.08
N ASP A 124 7.02 13.46 2.31
CA ASP A 124 6.33 13.18 1.05
C ASP A 124 5.35 12.02 1.22
N THR A 125 4.30 12.01 0.40
CA THR A 125 3.37 10.88 0.31
C THR A 125 3.47 10.26 -1.07
N LEU A 126 3.97 9.03 -1.13
CA LEU A 126 4.02 8.25 -2.36
C LEU A 126 2.69 7.52 -2.56
N LYS A 127 1.93 7.90 -3.58
CA LYS A 127 0.73 7.17 -3.98
C LYS A 127 1.10 5.92 -4.78
N ILE A 128 0.73 4.76 -4.28
CA ILE A 128 0.97 3.46 -4.91
C ILE A 128 -0.37 2.85 -5.31
N THR A 129 -0.43 2.32 -6.52
CA THR A 129 -1.64 1.68 -7.06
C THR A 129 -1.47 0.18 -7.10
N GLN A 130 -2.56 -0.58 -7.24
CA GLN A 130 -2.49 -2.03 -7.45
C GLN A 130 -1.65 -2.37 -8.69
N CYS A 131 -0.95 -3.51 -8.63
CA CYS A 131 -0.24 -4.07 -9.78
C CYS A 131 -1.24 -4.44 -10.89
N GLN A 132 -0.81 -4.31 -12.15
CA GLN A 132 -1.58 -4.72 -13.33
C GLN A 132 -1.33 -6.18 -13.67
#